data_AF-A0A1Y2THA7-F1
#
_entry.id   AF-A0A1Y2THA7-F1
#
_cell.length_a   1.000
_cell.length_b   1.000
_cell.length_c   1.000
_cell.angle_alpha   90.00
_cell.angle_beta   90.00
_cell.angle_gamma   90.00
#
_symmetry.space_group_name_H-M   'P 1'
#
loop_
_entity.id
_entity.type
_entity.pdbx_description
1 polymer ?
#
loop_
_entity_poly.entity_id
_entity_poly.type
_entity_poly.pdbx_seq_one_letter_code
_entity_poly.pdbx_strand_id
1 'polypeptide(L)'
;MRLIIRDDSETASSYVANYIIERIKHFNPTPQHPFVLGLPTGSSPLGVYKILVEQYKAGNISFENVVTFNMDEYVGIPRDHPESYHSFMWKHFFSHVNVNPNNVNILNGNAPNLEAECVEYEAKIKRAGGIDLFLGGIGEDGHIAFNEPGSSLASRTRVKTLAYDTILANSRFFGNDIDKVPKMALTVGVQTVLEAREVVVIILGARKALALQRCIEQGVNHMWTLSSLQLHPHPMIVCDEDATLELQVKTVKYFKSIEKVARAQGFEQILPSSIRTGPGPVPKTVVEEVQSPTILAPQPMTSRLLLATPATEYPVRSVSPDLVPDRMADRVGIPDISRRLTPQPEHQQRITSVGA
;
A
#
# COMPACT_ATOMS: atom_id res chain seq x y z
N MET A 1 -10.45 -7.68 10.87
CA MET A 1 -10.57 -6.47 10.03
C MET A 1 -11.96 -5.88 10.16
N ARG A 2 -12.08 -4.55 10.12
CA ARG A 2 -13.35 -3.82 9.96
C ARG A 2 -13.41 -3.24 8.55
N LEU A 3 -14.54 -3.42 7.85
CA LEU A 3 -14.84 -2.72 6.61
C LEU A 3 -16.09 -1.87 6.85
N ILE A 4 -15.94 -0.55 6.72
CA ILE A 4 -16.97 0.44 6.96
C ILE A 4 -17.36 1.01 5.61
N ILE A 5 -18.60 0.77 5.21
CA ILE A 5 -19.13 1.22 3.92
C ILE A 5 -20.06 2.40 4.17
N ARG A 6 -19.84 3.49 3.44
CA ARG A 6 -20.65 4.71 3.48
C ARG A 6 -21.20 5.01 2.09
N ASP A 7 -22.28 5.78 2.07
CA ASP A 7 -23.02 6.03 0.83
C ASP A 7 -22.16 6.83 -0.17
N ASP A 8 -21.31 7.74 0.33
CA ASP A 8 -20.49 8.62 -0.49
C ASP A 8 -19.14 8.96 0.16
N SER A 9 -18.31 9.66 -0.62
CA SER A 9 -16.97 10.09 -0.20
C SER A 9 -16.96 11.07 0.99
N GLU A 10 -18.00 11.89 1.17
CA GLU A 10 -18.10 12.89 2.23
C GLU A 10 -18.40 12.21 3.57
N THR A 11 -19.36 11.30 3.58
CA THR A 11 -19.74 10.50 4.74
C THR A 11 -18.63 9.51 5.14
N ALA A 12 -17.90 8.94 4.17
CA ALA A 12 -16.68 8.17 4.43
C ALA A 12 -15.58 9.02 5.08
N SER A 13 -15.32 10.22 4.53
CA SER A 13 -14.33 11.15 5.09
C SER A 13 -14.70 11.62 6.49
N SER A 14 -15.98 11.94 6.71
CA SER A 14 -16.51 12.35 8.02
C SER A 14 -16.36 11.26 9.06
N TYR A 15 -16.60 10.00 8.68
CA TYR A 15 -16.42 8.87 9.59
C TYR A 15 -14.96 8.74 10.04
N VAL A 16 -14.00 8.81 9.10
CA VAL A 16 -12.56 8.73 9.42
C VAL A 16 -12.12 9.92 10.28
N ALA A 17 -12.55 11.14 9.96
CA ALA A 17 -12.19 12.33 10.73
C ALA A 17 -12.70 12.25 12.17
N ASN A 18 -13.97 11.88 12.36
CA ASN A 18 -14.55 11.68 13.70
C ASN A 18 -13.83 10.59 14.47
N TYR A 19 -13.47 9.49 13.80
CA TYR A 19 -12.71 8.42 14.42
C TYR A 19 -11.33 8.90 14.92
N ILE A 20 -10.60 9.68 14.12
CA ILE A 20 -9.31 10.27 14.53
C ILE A 20 -9.49 11.21 15.72
N ILE A 21 -10.52 12.07 15.69
CA ILE A 21 -10.82 12.99 16.80
C ILE A 21 -11.11 12.23 18.08
N GLU A 22 -11.97 11.21 18.02
CA GLU A 22 -12.27 10.35 19.16
C GLU A 22 -11.01 9.66 19.67
N ARG A 23 -10.16 9.15 18.79
CA ARG A 23 -8.91 8.48 19.19
C ARG A 23 -7.97 9.42 19.92
N ILE A 24 -7.77 10.63 19.43
CA ILE A 24 -6.96 11.67 20.08
C ILE A 24 -7.57 12.05 21.44
N LYS A 25 -8.89 12.30 21.50
CA LYS A 25 -9.58 12.66 22.76
C LYS A 25 -9.47 11.58 23.82
N HIS A 26 -9.72 10.33 23.44
CA HIS A 26 -9.62 9.19 24.37
C HIS A 26 -8.18 8.94 24.82
N PHE A 27 -7.19 9.20 23.95
CA PHE A 27 -5.78 9.10 24.32
C PHE A 27 -5.36 10.21 25.29
N ASN A 28 -5.99 11.39 25.19
CA ASN A 28 -5.73 12.56 26.04
C ASN A 28 -4.24 12.96 26.06
N PRO A 29 -3.67 13.36 24.89
CA PRO A 29 -2.23 13.54 24.75
C PRO A 29 -1.69 14.72 25.56
N THR A 30 -0.51 14.53 26.12
CA THR A 30 0.25 15.53 26.89
C THR A 30 1.63 15.74 26.26
N PRO A 31 2.38 16.79 26.63
CA PRO A 31 3.73 16.98 26.09
C PRO A 31 4.69 15.81 26.37
N GLN A 32 4.49 15.08 27.46
CA GLN A 32 5.30 13.91 27.84
C GLN A 32 4.80 12.60 27.23
N HIS A 33 3.54 12.58 26.75
CA HIS A 33 2.90 11.42 26.16
C HIS A 33 2.03 11.90 24.97
N PRO A 34 2.67 12.26 23.84
CA PRO A 34 1.96 12.75 22.67
C PRO A 34 1.24 11.61 21.94
N PHE A 35 0.22 11.95 21.16
CA PHE A 35 -0.43 11.00 20.26
C PHE A 35 0.31 10.95 18.93
N VAL A 36 0.75 9.77 18.50
CA VAL A 36 1.55 9.61 17.28
C VAL A 36 0.66 9.19 16.10
N LEU A 37 0.57 10.04 15.08
CA LEU A 37 -0.33 9.91 13.94
C LEU A 37 0.43 9.75 12.62
N GLY A 38 0.25 8.61 11.95
CA GLY A 38 0.71 8.39 10.58
C GLY A 38 -0.26 9.00 9.57
N LEU A 39 0.24 9.72 8.55
CA LEU A 39 -0.58 10.50 7.62
C LEU A 39 -0.24 10.23 6.14
N PRO A 40 -1.25 10.07 5.26
CA PRO A 40 -1.04 9.94 3.82
C PRO A 40 -1.21 11.29 3.10
N THR A 41 -0.82 11.36 1.83
CA THR A 41 -1.17 12.46 0.92
C THR A 41 -2.17 11.99 -0.14
N GLY A 42 -2.34 12.77 -1.21
CA GLY A 42 -3.23 12.44 -2.33
C GLY A 42 -4.67 12.90 -2.13
N SER A 43 -5.54 12.53 -3.07
CA SER A 43 -6.91 13.05 -3.12
C SER A 43 -7.83 12.45 -2.05
N SER A 44 -7.65 11.18 -1.70
CA SER A 44 -8.53 10.47 -0.77
C SER A 44 -8.58 11.08 0.64
N PRO A 45 -7.47 11.49 1.30
CA PRO A 45 -7.53 12.07 2.63
C PRO A 45 -7.95 13.55 2.67
N LEU A 46 -8.12 14.26 1.54
CA LEU A 46 -8.44 15.69 1.54
C LEU A 46 -9.73 16.02 2.30
N GLY A 47 -10.77 15.19 2.14
CA GLY A 47 -12.03 15.34 2.88
C GLY A 47 -11.83 15.19 4.39
N VAL A 48 -10.98 14.24 4.79
CA VAL A 48 -10.62 14.02 6.21
C VAL A 48 -9.91 15.25 6.76
N TYR A 49 -8.89 15.78 6.08
CA TYR A 49 -8.15 16.96 6.53
C TYR A 49 -9.04 18.19 6.66
N LYS A 50 -9.93 18.43 5.69
CA LYS A 50 -10.89 19.54 5.75
C LYS A 50 -11.73 19.48 7.02
N ILE A 51 -12.28 18.31 7.34
CA ILE A 51 -13.13 18.13 8.52
C ILE A 51 -12.31 18.26 9.82
N LEU A 52 -11.09 17.71 9.88
CA LEU A 52 -10.20 17.89 11.04
C LEU A 52 -9.89 19.37 11.30
N VAL A 53 -9.66 20.16 10.25
CA VAL A 53 -9.45 21.61 10.35
C VAL A 53 -10.70 22.33 10.85
N GLU A 54 -11.88 21.99 10.31
CA GLU A 54 -13.16 22.56 10.75
C GLU A 54 -13.41 22.26 12.24
N GLN A 55 -13.16 21.03 12.68
CA GLN A 55 -13.34 20.62 14.07
C GLN A 55 -12.34 21.30 15.01
N TYR A 56 -11.09 21.51 14.56
CA TYR A 56 -10.12 22.31 15.31
C TYR A 56 -10.60 23.76 15.46
N LYS A 57 -11.03 24.41 14.36
CA LYS A 57 -11.53 25.78 14.38
C LYS A 57 -12.80 25.95 15.24
N ALA A 58 -13.60 24.90 15.36
CA ALA A 58 -14.76 24.85 16.25
C ALA A 58 -14.39 24.63 17.74
N GLY A 59 -13.10 24.44 18.07
CA GLY A 59 -12.63 24.18 19.43
C GLY A 59 -12.86 22.75 19.91
N ASN A 60 -13.23 21.83 19.00
CA ASN A 60 -13.58 20.46 19.37
C ASN A 60 -12.36 19.54 19.48
N ILE A 61 -11.18 19.92 18.98
CA ILE A 61 -9.97 19.10 19.03
C ILE A 61 -8.72 20.00 19.04
N SER A 62 -7.60 19.51 19.59
CA SER A 62 -6.30 20.17 19.58
C SER A 62 -5.23 19.22 19.03
N PHE A 63 -4.28 19.76 18.26
CA PHE A 63 -3.14 19.04 17.69
C PHE A 63 -1.80 19.42 18.33
N GLU A 64 -1.81 20.21 19.41
CA GLU A 64 -0.62 20.70 20.11
C GLU A 64 0.31 19.56 20.56
N ASN A 65 -0.27 18.50 21.13
CA ASN A 65 0.44 17.31 21.61
C ASN A 65 0.31 16.11 20.64
N VAL A 66 0.17 16.39 19.34
CA VAL A 66 0.17 15.37 18.29
C VAL A 66 1.52 15.39 17.57
N VAL A 67 2.12 14.22 17.39
CA VAL A 67 3.33 14.00 16.57
C VAL A 67 2.93 13.29 15.29
N THR A 68 3.32 13.83 14.13
CA THR A 68 2.92 13.29 12.84
C THR A 68 4.10 12.67 12.10
N PHE A 69 3.82 11.60 11.36
CA PHE A 69 4.75 10.96 10.43
C PHE A 69 4.05 10.75 9.09
N ASN A 70 4.54 11.38 8.03
CA ASN A 70 4.05 11.13 6.68
C ASN A 70 4.60 9.82 6.10
N MET A 71 3.85 9.23 5.17
CA MET A 71 4.21 7.97 4.51
C MET A 71 5.41 8.09 3.59
N ASP A 72 5.55 9.21 2.89
CA ASP A 72 6.44 9.32 1.74
C ASP A 72 6.77 10.78 1.40
N GLU A 73 7.79 10.95 0.56
CA GLU A 73 8.14 12.19 -0.15
C GLU A 73 8.89 11.85 -1.44
N TYR A 74 8.70 12.64 -2.50
CA TYR A 74 9.42 12.44 -3.75
C TYR A 74 10.93 12.75 -3.60
N VAL A 75 11.77 11.96 -4.27
CA VAL A 75 13.21 12.22 -4.33
C VAL A 75 13.51 13.30 -5.38
N GLY A 76 14.32 14.29 -5.00
CA GLY A 76 14.82 15.33 -5.91
C GLY A 76 13.82 16.45 -6.25
N ILE A 77 12.61 16.44 -5.68
CA ILE A 77 11.67 17.55 -5.84
C ILE A 77 12.02 18.67 -4.83
N PRO A 78 12.06 19.96 -5.21
CA PRO A 78 12.24 21.04 -4.24
C PRO A 78 11.19 20.97 -3.14
N ARG A 79 11.60 21.19 -1.89
CA ARG A 79 10.70 21.07 -0.71
C ARG A 79 9.50 22.02 -0.79
N ASP A 80 9.70 23.19 -1.37
CA ASP A 80 8.70 24.25 -1.59
C ASP A 80 7.95 24.12 -2.93
N HIS A 81 8.26 23.10 -3.74
CA HIS A 81 7.51 22.82 -4.96
C HIS A 81 6.03 22.56 -4.60
N PRO A 82 5.05 23.09 -5.36
CA PRO A 82 3.63 22.97 -5.00
C PRO A 82 3.13 21.52 -4.89
N GLU A 83 3.72 20.63 -5.67
CA GLU A 83 3.40 19.19 -5.69
C GLU A 83 4.30 18.32 -4.79
N SER A 84 5.21 18.92 -3.99
CA SER A 84 5.90 18.16 -2.94
C SER A 84 4.90 17.75 -1.86
N TYR A 85 5.13 16.61 -1.22
CA TYR A 85 4.26 16.16 -0.14
C TYR A 85 4.40 17.03 1.10
N HIS A 86 5.56 17.66 1.28
CA HIS A 86 5.73 18.76 2.21
C HIS A 86 4.74 19.90 1.93
N SER A 87 4.73 20.49 0.73
CA SER A 87 3.80 21.57 0.38
C SER A 87 2.35 21.15 0.49
N PHE A 88 2.02 19.93 0.06
CA PHE A 88 0.67 19.36 0.21
C PHE A 88 0.20 19.39 1.65
N MET A 89 1.00 18.86 2.58
CA MET A 89 0.59 18.76 4.00
C MET A 89 0.46 20.12 4.66
N TRP A 90 1.37 21.06 4.37
CA TRP A 90 1.26 22.42 4.89
C TRP A 90 0.05 23.17 4.32
N LYS A 91 -0.22 23.01 3.02
CA LYS A 91 -1.37 23.63 2.35
C LYS A 91 -2.70 23.13 2.87
N HIS A 92 -2.84 21.82 3.08
CA HIS A 92 -4.12 21.19 3.35
C HIS A 92 -4.41 20.94 4.83
N PHE A 93 -3.38 20.89 5.68
CA PHE A 93 -3.58 20.52 7.09
C PHE A 93 -2.75 21.35 8.07
N PHE A 94 -1.41 21.26 8.04
CA PHE A 94 -0.57 21.74 9.14
C PHE A 94 -0.64 23.26 9.36
N SER A 95 -0.85 24.07 8.31
CA SER A 95 -0.98 25.53 8.47
C SER A 95 -2.31 25.99 9.08
N HIS A 96 -3.27 25.07 9.24
CA HIS A 96 -4.65 25.38 9.65
C HIS A 96 -4.99 24.88 11.06
N VAL A 97 -4.04 24.21 11.72
CA VAL A 97 -4.19 23.64 13.08
C VAL A 97 -3.01 24.04 13.97
N ASN A 98 -3.14 23.89 15.29
CA ASN A 98 -2.09 24.23 16.28
C ASN A 98 -1.02 23.14 16.45
N VAL A 99 -0.69 22.38 15.40
CA VAL A 99 0.39 21.39 15.49
C VAL A 99 1.73 22.10 15.65
N ASN A 100 2.57 21.63 16.57
CA ASN A 100 3.93 22.16 16.71
C ASN A 100 4.76 21.71 15.48
N PRO A 101 5.40 22.63 14.72
CA PRO A 101 6.23 22.25 13.58
C PRO A 101 7.35 21.25 13.90
N ASN A 102 7.87 21.23 15.14
CA ASN A 102 8.88 20.27 15.57
C ASN A 102 8.33 18.85 15.76
N ASN A 103 7.00 18.72 15.86
CA ASN A 103 6.30 17.44 15.93
C ASN A 103 5.91 16.90 14.55
N VAL A 104 6.19 17.64 13.47
CA VAL A 104 5.89 17.24 12.09
C VAL A 104 7.10 16.54 11.47
N ASN A 105 6.93 15.28 11.08
CA ASN A 105 7.97 14.48 10.44
C ASN A 105 7.53 14.09 9.02
N ILE A 106 8.32 14.50 8.03
CA ILE A 106 8.19 14.14 6.61
C ILE A 106 9.58 13.75 6.13
N LEU A 107 9.68 12.68 5.34
CA LEU A 107 10.95 12.21 4.78
C LEU A 107 11.62 13.31 3.93
N ASN A 108 12.93 13.48 4.08
CA ASN A 108 13.67 14.43 3.25
C ASN A 108 14.15 13.79 1.94
N GLY A 109 13.34 13.90 0.88
CA GLY A 109 13.68 13.43 -0.47
C GLY A 109 14.88 14.10 -1.15
N ASN A 110 15.46 15.15 -0.54
CA ASN A 110 16.68 15.83 -1.01
C ASN A 110 17.87 15.63 -0.07
N ALA A 111 17.80 14.67 0.86
CA ALA A 111 18.92 14.35 1.74
C ALA A 111 20.15 13.91 0.91
N PRO A 112 21.37 14.29 1.31
CA PRO A 112 22.59 13.88 0.61
C PRO A 112 22.80 12.35 0.67
N ASN A 113 22.32 11.71 1.74
CA ASN A 113 22.26 10.26 1.87
C ASN A 113 20.83 9.83 2.20
N LEU A 114 20.15 9.31 1.17
CA LEU A 114 18.75 8.89 1.24
C LEU A 114 18.53 7.67 2.16
N GLU A 115 19.49 6.75 2.21
CA GLU A 115 19.40 5.57 3.08
C GLU A 115 19.54 5.96 4.56
N ALA A 116 20.47 6.87 4.86
CA ALA A 116 20.63 7.40 6.21
C ALA A 116 19.38 8.16 6.68
N GLU A 117 18.73 8.92 5.79
CA GLU A 117 17.44 9.56 6.07
C GLU A 117 16.36 8.53 6.43
N CYS A 118 16.26 7.44 5.68
CA CYS A 118 15.29 6.37 5.96
C CYS A 118 15.53 5.70 7.32
N VAL A 119 16.79 5.41 7.66
CA VAL A 119 17.17 4.81 8.96
C VAL A 119 16.85 5.75 10.11
N GLU A 120 17.16 7.04 9.97
CA GLU A 120 16.85 8.06 10.97
C GLU A 120 15.34 8.26 11.15
N TYR A 121 14.56 8.16 10.07
CA TYR A 121 13.11 8.25 10.12
C TYR A 121 12.50 7.11 10.96
N GLU A 122 12.97 5.87 10.74
CA GLU A 122 12.60 4.71 11.57
C GLU A 122 12.99 4.89 13.03
N ALA A 123 14.18 5.44 13.29
CA ALA A 123 14.64 5.73 14.65
C ALA A 123 13.78 6.82 15.33
N LYS A 124 13.30 7.83 14.59
CA LYS A 124 12.36 8.84 15.08
C LYS A 124 11.01 8.21 15.46
N ILE A 125 10.45 7.33 14.62
CA ILE A 125 9.21 6.61 14.94
C ILE A 125 9.38 5.80 16.24
N LYS A 126 10.49 5.06 16.38
CA LYS A 126 10.77 4.29 17.60
C LYS A 126 10.94 5.18 18.84
N ARG A 127 11.64 6.31 18.73
CA ARG A 127 11.78 7.28 19.84
C ARG A 127 10.47 7.91 20.26
N ALA A 128 9.52 8.07 19.33
CA ALA A 128 8.18 8.52 19.63
C ALA A 128 7.29 7.45 20.29
N GLY A 129 7.77 6.21 20.42
CA GLY A 129 7.02 5.10 21.03
C GLY A 129 6.21 4.25 20.04
N GLY A 130 6.44 4.42 18.74
CA GLY A 130 5.64 3.81 17.67
C GLY A 130 4.47 4.69 17.24
N ILE A 131 3.69 4.22 16.26
CA ILE A 131 2.54 4.96 15.72
C ILE A 131 1.25 4.46 16.37
N ASP A 132 0.46 5.36 16.96
CA ASP A 132 -0.80 4.98 17.63
C ASP A 132 -1.93 4.75 16.65
N LEU A 133 -1.99 5.56 15.58
CA LEU A 133 -2.92 5.39 14.47
C LEU A 133 -2.23 5.78 13.18
N PHE A 134 -2.27 4.90 12.20
CA PHE A 134 -1.76 5.16 10.86
C PHE A 134 -2.93 5.32 9.89
N LEU A 135 -3.16 6.54 9.41
CA LEU A 135 -4.08 6.78 8.31
C LEU A 135 -3.37 6.50 6.98
N GLY A 136 -3.96 5.66 6.14
CA GLY A 136 -3.46 5.30 4.82
C GLY A 136 -4.48 5.52 3.72
N GLY A 137 -3.99 5.52 2.48
CA GLY A 137 -4.80 5.34 1.28
C GLY A 137 -4.36 4.07 0.54
N ILE A 138 -4.96 3.85 -0.63
CA ILE A 138 -4.59 2.76 -1.55
C ILE A 138 -4.34 3.29 -2.96
N GLY A 139 -3.34 2.76 -3.64
CA GLY A 139 -3.16 2.90 -5.10
C GLY A 139 -4.22 2.16 -5.91
N GLU A 140 -4.33 2.44 -7.21
CA GLU A 140 -5.18 1.67 -8.13
C GLU A 140 -4.65 0.23 -8.36
N ASP A 141 -3.36 0.03 -8.09
CA ASP A 141 -2.62 -1.24 -8.10
C ASP A 141 -2.55 -1.92 -6.71
N GLY A 142 -3.22 -1.36 -5.69
CA GLY A 142 -3.21 -1.89 -4.34
C GLY A 142 -2.02 -1.52 -3.47
N HIS A 143 -1.16 -0.58 -3.88
CA HIS A 143 -0.05 -0.16 -3.03
C HIS A 143 -0.54 0.59 -1.77
N ILE A 144 0.20 0.41 -0.68
CA ILE A 144 0.15 1.27 0.52
C ILE A 144 1.42 2.11 0.59
N ALA A 145 1.30 3.44 0.78
CA ALA A 145 2.40 4.38 0.50
C ALA A 145 2.95 4.16 -0.92
N PHE A 146 4.25 4.33 -1.17
CA PHE A 146 4.87 3.87 -2.42
C PHE A 146 5.38 2.42 -2.36
N ASN A 147 4.74 1.53 -1.60
CA ASN A 147 5.06 0.10 -1.65
C ASN A 147 4.41 -0.54 -2.87
N GLU A 148 4.97 -0.23 -4.05
CA GLU A 148 4.54 -0.72 -5.36
C GLU A 148 4.49 -2.25 -5.43
N PRO A 149 3.72 -2.84 -6.36
CA PRO A 149 3.65 -4.27 -6.59
C PRO A 149 5.04 -4.94 -6.66
N GLY A 150 5.18 -6.05 -5.95
CA GLY A 150 6.45 -6.78 -5.77
C GLY A 150 7.29 -6.30 -4.58
N SER A 151 6.87 -5.27 -3.84
CA SER A 151 7.53 -4.85 -2.61
C SER A 151 7.44 -5.90 -1.51
N SER A 152 8.54 -6.15 -0.80
CA SER A 152 8.53 -7.05 0.36
C SER A 152 7.49 -6.61 1.39
N LEU A 153 6.68 -7.56 1.88
CA LEU A 153 5.69 -7.30 2.94
C LEU A 153 6.36 -7.06 4.30
N ALA A 154 7.63 -7.47 4.47
CA ALA A 154 8.45 -7.17 5.63
C ALA A 154 9.33 -5.91 5.44
N SER A 155 9.07 -5.11 4.41
CA SER A 155 9.92 -3.95 4.08
C SER A 155 9.90 -2.87 5.14
N ARG A 156 11.05 -2.19 5.29
CA ARG A 156 11.24 -0.95 6.06
C ARG A 156 11.24 0.28 5.17
N THR A 157 11.31 1.44 5.80
CA THR A 157 11.49 2.74 5.14
C THR A 157 12.69 2.70 4.20
N ARG A 158 12.51 3.09 2.93
CA ARG A 158 13.53 2.97 1.88
C ARG A 158 13.27 3.89 0.70
N VAL A 159 14.27 4.01 -0.17
CA VAL A 159 14.10 4.53 -1.53
C VAL A 159 13.33 3.52 -2.38
N LYS A 160 12.36 3.99 -3.15
CA LYS A 160 11.60 3.17 -4.09
C LYS A 160 11.42 3.87 -5.42
N THR A 161 11.70 3.14 -6.50
CA THR A 161 11.35 3.55 -7.87
C THR A 161 9.85 3.41 -8.07
N LEU A 162 9.23 4.46 -8.59
CA LEU A 162 7.79 4.47 -8.86
C LEU A 162 7.46 3.58 -10.06
N ALA A 163 6.33 2.87 -9.97
CA ALA A 163 5.79 2.11 -11.08
C ALA A 163 5.27 3.05 -12.18
N TYR A 164 5.18 2.54 -13.41
CA TYR A 164 4.65 3.32 -14.54
C TYR A 164 3.21 3.79 -14.28
N ASP A 165 2.37 2.93 -13.71
CA ASP A 165 0.98 3.27 -13.39
C ASP A 165 0.89 4.42 -12.36
N THR A 166 1.79 4.44 -11.37
CA THR A 166 1.90 5.52 -10.38
C THR A 166 2.35 6.83 -11.04
N ILE A 167 3.34 6.77 -11.94
CA ILE A 167 3.78 7.94 -12.72
C ILE A 167 2.63 8.49 -13.56
N LEU A 168 1.89 7.61 -14.24
CA LEU A 168 0.75 7.99 -15.06
C LEU A 168 -0.36 8.62 -14.21
N ALA A 169 -0.71 8.01 -13.08
CA ALA A 169 -1.74 8.52 -12.17
C ALA A 169 -1.37 9.88 -11.56
N ASN A 170 -0.08 10.09 -11.26
CA ASN A 170 0.41 11.33 -10.65
C ASN A 170 0.72 12.43 -11.67
N SER A 171 0.90 12.11 -12.96
CA SER A 171 1.14 13.09 -14.03
C SER A 171 0.12 14.22 -14.07
N ARG A 172 -1.14 13.95 -13.67
CA ARG A 172 -2.21 14.97 -13.54
C ARG A 172 -1.84 16.16 -12.66
N PHE A 173 -0.97 15.95 -11.67
CA PHE A 173 -0.46 16.99 -10.77
C PHE A 173 0.71 17.78 -11.39
N PHE A 174 1.40 17.18 -12.36
CA PHE A 174 2.56 17.75 -13.05
C PHE A 174 2.19 18.26 -14.46
N GLY A 175 0.95 18.72 -14.65
CA GLY A 175 0.47 19.25 -15.93
C GLY A 175 0.22 18.18 -17.01
N ASN A 176 -0.10 16.95 -16.60
CA ASN A 176 -0.24 15.77 -17.46
C ASN A 176 1.04 15.41 -18.23
N ASP A 177 2.20 15.75 -17.67
CA ASP A 177 3.51 15.49 -18.24
C ASP A 177 4.25 14.45 -17.39
N ILE A 178 4.43 13.25 -17.94
CA ILE A 178 5.05 12.11 -17.25
C ILE A 178 6.53 12.35 -16.94
N ASP A 179 7.22 13.17 -17.75
CA ASP A 179 8.66 13.42 -17.60
C ASP A 179 8.96 14.34 -16.42
N LYS A 180 7.95 15.10 -15.97
CA LYS A 180 8.04 15.97 -14.79
C LYS A 180 7.77 15.26 -13.48
N VAL A 181 7.23 14.03 -13.52
CA VAL A 181 6.95 13.25 -12.31
C VAL A 181 8.28 12.69 -11.78
N PRO A 182 8.60 12.90 -10.49
CA PRO A 182 9.78 12.28 -9.89
C PRO A 182 9.74 10.76 -10.04
N LYS A 183 10.85 10.15 -10.44
CA LYS A 183 10.93 8.70 -10.74
C LYS A 183 11.14 7.84 -9.50
N MET A 184 11.52 8.46 -8.38
CA MET A 184 11.80 7.80 -7.11
C MET A 184 11.15 8.57 -5.96
N ALA A 185 10.85 7.86 -4.89
CA ALA A 185 10.36 8.41 -3.63
C ALA A 185 11.05 7.75 -2.44
N LEU A 186 11.12 8.46 -1.33
CA LEU A 186 11.30 7.86 -0.02
C LEU A 186 9.94 7.44 0.49
N THR A 187 9.84 6.24 1.05
CA THR A 187 8.57 5.73 1.55
C THR A 187 8.77 4.83 2.75
N VAL A 188 7.84 4.89 3.71
CA VAL A 188 7.74 3.92 4.79
C VAL A 188 7.47 2.53 4.21
N GLY A 189 8.09 1.51 4.80
CA GLY A 189 7.86 0.13 4.36
C GLY A 189 6.54 -0.45 4.84
N VAL A 190 6.10 -1.55 4.24
CA VAL A 190 4.87 -2.25 4.62
C VAL A 190 4.89 -2.63 6.11
N GLN A 191 6.01 -3.19 6.60
CA GLN A 191 6.14 -3.55 8.01
C GLN A 191 6.11 -2.34 8.94
N THR A 192 6.61 -1.19 8.48
CA THR A 192 6.56 0.08 9.23
C THR A 192 5.12 0.50 9.50
N VAL A 193 4.23 0.32 8.51
CA VAL A 193 2.80 0.60 8.68
C VAL A 193 2.12 -0.46 9.56
N LEU A 194 2.47 -1.74 9.38
CA LEU A 194 1.93 -2.85 10.19
C LEU A 194 2.42 -2.86 11.65
N GLU A 195 3.40 -2.02 11.99
CA GLU A 195 3.85 -1.72 13.35
C GLU A 195 3.14 -0.52 13.98
N ALA A 196 2.10 0.01 13.34
CA ALA A 196 1.18 0.89 14.03
C ALA A 196 0.30 0.07 14.99
N ARG A 197 -0.20 0.68 16.07
CA ARG A 197 -1.21 0.02 16.93
C ARG A 197 -2.53 -0.17 16.20
N GLU A 198 -2.82 0.75 15.29
CA GLU A 198 -4.04 0.81 14.50
C GLU A 198 -3.73 1.31 13.10
N VAL A 199 -4.34 0.69 12.09
CA VAL A 199 -4.24 1.15 10.69
C VAL A 199 -5.65 1.39 10.17
N VAL A 200 -5.90 2.63 9.74
CA VAL A 200 -7.16 3.06 9.13
C VAL A 200 -6.88 3.44 7.68
N VAL A 201 -7.60 2.86 6.73
CA VAL A 201 -7.40 3.13 5.30
C VAL A 201 -8.68 3.67 4.68
N ILE A 202 -8.58 4.82 4.03
CA ILE A 202 -9.68 5.44 3.30
C ILE A 202 -9.59 5.11 1.80
N ILE A 203 -10.66 4.55 1.23
CA ILE A 203 -10.69 4.07 -0.15
C ILE A 203 -11.95 4.60 -0.83
N LEU A 204 -11.78 5.50 -1.80
CA LEU A 204 -12.88 6.23 -2.41
C LEU A 204 -12.88 6.08 -3.93
N GLY A 205 -14.07 5.87 -4.50
CA GLY A 205 -14.35 5.87 -5.92
C GLY A 205 -14.08 4.56 -6.65
N ALA A 206 -14.77 4.39 -7.79
CA ALA A 206 -14.79 3.17 -8.59
C ALA A 206 -13.43 2.68 -9.07
N ARG A 207 -12.48 3.60 -9.34
CA ARG A 207 -11.12 3.25 -9.78
C ARG A 207 -10.35 2.41 -8.76
N LYS A 208 -10.77 2.42 -7.48
CA LYS A 208 -10.13 1.65 -6.40
C LYS A 208 -10.83 0.32 -6.13
N ALA A 209 -11.92 0.00 -6.82
CA ALA A 209 -12.73 -1.17 -6.51
C ALA A 209 -11.99 -2.49 -6.71
N LEU A 210 -11.24 -2.61 -7.81
CA LEU A 210 -10.41 -3.80 -8.06
C LEU A 210 -9.36 -3.97 -6.97
N ALA A 211 -8.66 -2.90 -6.62
CA ALA A 211 -7.63 -2.94 -5.59
C ALA A 211 -8.22 -3.32 -4.22
N LEU A 212 -9.39 -2.78 -3.86
CA LEU A 212 -10.10 -3.17 -2.64
C LEU A 212 -10.42 -4.67 -2.64
N GLN A 213 -11.05 -5.19 -3.71
CA GLN A 213 -11.39 -6.61 -3.83
C GLN A 213 -10.16 -7.50 -3.67
N ARG A 214 -9.07 -7.17 -4.37
CA ARG A 214 -7.81 -7.93 -4.31
C ARG A 214 -7.21 -7.92 -2.91
N CYS A 215 -7.39 -6.85 -2.14
CA CYS A 215 -6.81 -6.75 -0.81
C CYS A 215 -7.65 -7.39 0.30
N ILE A 216 -8.96 -7.57 0.11
CA ILE A 216 -9.84 -8.11 1.17
C ILE A 216 -10.47 -9.47 0.88
N GLU A 217 -10.69 -9.83 -0.40
CA GLU A 217 -11.31 -11.11 -0.77
C GLU A 217 -10.30 -12.15 -1.24
N GLN A 218 -9.10 -11.71 -1.65
CA GLN A 218 -8.00 -12.60 -2.06
C GLN A 218 -6.98 -12.76 -0.92
N GLY A 219 -6.03 -13.68 -1.11
CA GLY A 219 -4.98 -13.92 -0.12
C GLY A 219 -3.94 -12.81 -0.07
N VAL A 220 -3.18 -12.79 1.03
CA VAL A 220 -2.02 -11.90 1.23
C VAL A 220 -1.02 -12.08 0.08
N ASN A 221 -0.69 -10.99 -0.61
CA ASN A 221 0.15 -11.02 -1.80
C ASN A 221 0.94 -9.71 -1.96
N HIS A 222 2.24 -9.81 -2.21
CA HIS A 222 3.12 -8.66 -2.42
C HIS A 222 2.84 -7.85 -3.70
N MET A 223 2.01 -8.37 -4.61
CA MET A 223 1.51 -7.62 -5.78
C MET A 223 0.39 -6.66 -5.40
N TRP A 224 -0.26 -6.86 -4.25
CA TRP A 224 -1.32 -6.00 -3.71
C TRP A 224 -0.95 -5.70 -2.26
N THR A 225 0.02 -4.82 -2.02
CA THR A 225 0.69 -4.73 -0.72
C THR A 225 -0.23 -4.36 0.44
N LEU A 226 -1.35 -3.67 0.18
CA LEU A 226 -2.39 -3.43 1.18
C LEU A 226 -3.06 -4.73 1.69
N SER A 227 -3.04 -5.83 0.94
CA SER A 227 -3.52 -7.14 1.41
C SER A 227 -2.82 -7.62 2.69
N SER A 228 -1.62 -7.11 2.99
CA SER A 228 -0.92 -7.36 4.25
C SER A 228 -1.68 -6.88 5.49
N LEU A 229 -2.66 -5.96 5.35
CA LEU A 229 -3.55 -5.58 6.44
C LEU A 229 -4.38 -6.75 6.99
N GLN A 230 -4.55 -7.84 6.24
CA GLN A 230 -5.19 -9.04 6.77
C GLN A 230 -4.43 -9.64 7.96
N LEU A 231 -3.12 -9.38 8.05
CA LEU A 231 -2.25 -9.83 9.14
C LEU A 231 -2.23 -8.87 10.33
N HIS A 232 -2.70 -7.63 10.13
CA HIS A 232 -2.69 -6.62 11.18
C HIS A 232 -3.77 -6.93 12.24
N PRO A 233 -3.51 -6.78 13.55
CA PRO A 233 -4.48 -7.10 14.60
C PRO A 233 -5.66 -6.11 14.63
N HIS A 234 -5.44 -4.86 14.24
CA HIS A 234 -6.47 -3.81 14.28
C HIS A 234 -6.56 -2.99 12.98
N PRO A 235 -6.96 -3.61 11.85
CA PRO A 235 -7.12 -2.90 10.59
C PRO A 235 -8.57 -2.45 10.39
N MET A 236 -8.74 -1.23 9.94
CA MET A 236 -10.01 -0.65 9.52
C MET A 236 -9.89 -0.11 8.10
N ILE A 237 -10.82 -0.49 7.24
CA ILE A 237 -11.00 0.09 5.91
C ILE A 237 -12.31 0.85 5.94
N VAL A 238 -12.29 2.09 5.45
CA VAL A 238 -13.46 2.94 5.28
C VAL A 238 -13.57 3.30 3.81
N CYS A 239 -14.71 3.00 3.20
CA CYS A 239 -14.92 3.22 1.77
C CYS A 239 -16.31 3.75 1.44
N ASP A 240 -16.44 4.34 0.26
CA ASP A 240 -17.74 4.67 -0.34
C ASP A 240 -18.33 3.46 -1.09
N GLU A 241 -19.59 3.56 -1.53
CA GLU A 241 -20.24 2.48 -2.30
C GLU A 241 -19.50 2.19 -3.61
N ASP A 242 -19.02 3.22 -4.30
CA ASP A 242 -18.32 3.08 -5.58
C ASP A 242 -17.05 2.24 -5.47
N ALA A 243 -16.31 2.33 -4.36
CA ALA A 243 -15.17 1.47 -4.11
C ALA A 243 -15.54 -0.02 -3.92
N THR A 244 -16.82 -0.36 -3.74
CA THR A 244 -17.27 -1.74 -3.49
C THR A 244 -17.74 -2.49 -4.75
N LEU A 245 -17.70 -1.85 -5.93
CA LEU A 245 -18.27 -2.38 -7.17
C LEU A 245 -17.74 -3.76 -7.58
N GLU A 246 -16.49 -4.09 -7.24
CA GLU A 246 -15.86 -5.38 -7.55
C GLU A 246 -15.99 -6.41 -6.41
N LEU A 247 -16.54 -6.02 -5.26
CA LEU A 247 -16.75 -6.92 -4.13
C LEU A 247 -17.92 -7.86 -4.37
N GLN A 248 -17.87 -9.06 -3.78
CA GLN A 248 -19.04 -9.92 -3.75
C GLN A 248 -20.15 -9.27 -2.94
N VAL A 249 -21.39 -9.39 -3.44
CA VAL A 249 -22.60 -8.93 -2.74
C VAL A 249 -22.67 -9.49 -1.31
N LYS A 250 -22.22 -10.74 -1.11
CA LYS A 250 -22.16 -11.38 0.21
C LYS A 250 -21.20 -10.66 1.16
N THR A 251 -20.04 -10.23 0.68
CA THR A 251 -19.04 -9.48 1.45
C THR A 251 -19.61 -8.14 1.92
N VAL A 252 -20.20 -7.38 1.00
CA VAL A 252 -20.84 -6.08 1.32
C VAL A 252 -21.96 -6.25 2.35
N LYS A 253 -22.86 -7.23 2.14
CA LYS A 253 -23.96 -7.52 3.08
C LYS A 253 -23.45 -7.94 4.46
N TYR A 254 -22.40 -8.75 4.52
CA TYR A 254 -21.80 -9.20 5.77
C TYR A 254 -21.29 -8.02 6.60
N PHE A 255 -20.48 -7.13 6.03
CA PHE A 255 -19.92 -6.00 6.75
C PHE A 255 -20.96 -4.93 7.13
N LYS A 256 -21.91 -4.62 6.23
CA LYS A 256 -23.06 -3.76 6.58
C LYS A 256 -23.88 -4.35 7.74
N SER A 257 -24.10 -5.66 7.74
CA SER A 257 -24.85 -6.33 8.80
C SER A 257 -24.12 -6.31 10.14
N ILE A 258 -22.82 -6.59 10.16
CA ILE A 258 -22.02 -6.54 11.41
C ILE A 258 -22.07 -5.15 12.01
N GLU A 259 -21.87 -4.10 11.20
CA GLU A 259 -21.88 -2.74 11.72
C GLU A 259 -23.24 -2.38 12.32
N LYS A 260 -24.33 -2.72 11.63
CA LYS A 260 -25.69 -2.49 12.12
C LYS A 260 -25.96 -3.20 13.44
N VAL A 261 -25.57 -4.48 13.54
CA VAL A 261 -25.77 -5.28 14.77
C VAL A 261 -24.93 -4.73 15.90
N ALA A 262 -23.65 -4.43 15.66
CA ALA A 262 -22.74 -3.85 16.65
C ALA A 262 -23.33 -2.55 17.23
N ARG A 263 -23.76 -1.62 16.36
CA ARG A 263 -24.43 -0.37 16.78
C ARG A 263 -25.72 -0.63 17.56
N ALA A 264 -26.58 -1.52 17.10
CA ALA A 264 -27.85 -1.82 17.76
C ALA A 264 -27.68 -2.43 19.16
N GLN A 265 -26.57 -3.13 19.40
CA GLN A 265 -26.21 -3.70 20.70
C GLN A 265 -25.39 -2.75 21.56
N GLY A 266 -25.12 -1.52 21.10
CA GLY A 266 -24.21 -0.58 21.78
C GLY A 266 -22.77 -1.08 21.86
N PHE A 267 -22.39 -2.05 21.02
CA PHE A 267 -21.04 -2.57 20.95
C PHE A 267 -20.24 -1.80 19.91
N GLU A 268 -19.23 -1.07 20.36
CA GLU A 268 -18.25 -0.48 19.47
C GLU A 268 -16.98 -1.33 19.49
N GLN A 269 -16.52 -1.74 18.30
CA GLN A 269 -15.29 -2.50 18.15
C GLN A 269 -14.08 -1.57 18.35
N ILE A 270 -13.84 -1.25 19.62
CA ILE A 270 -12.82 -0.35 20.13
C ILE A 270 -11.56 -1.16 20.49
N LEU A 271 -10.39 -0.58 20.24
CA LEU A 271 -9.13 -1.09 20.80
C LEU A 271 -9.24 -1.23 22.32
N PRO A 272 -8.76 -2.34 22.93
CA PRO A 272 -8.64 -2.45 24.38
C PRO A 272 -7.94 -1.20 24.95
N SER A 273 -8.42 -0.69 26.09
CA SER A 273 -7.91 0.56 26.67
C SER A 273 -6.39 0.55 26.84
N SER A 274 -5.80 -0.60 27.22
CA SER A 274 -4.35 -0.80 27.34
C SER A 274 -3.57 -0.57 26.04
N ILE A 275 -4.15 -0.92 24.88
CA ILE A 275 -3.58 -0.66 23.54
C ILE A 275 -3.92 0.77 23.10
N ARG A 276 -5.08 1.27 23.54
CA ARG A 276 -5.66 2.56 23.13
C ARG A 276 -4.98 3.77 23.77
N THR A 277 -4.49 3.64 25.00
CA THR A 277 -3.96 4.73 25.84
C THR A 277 -2.64 4.39 26.54
N GLY A 278 -2.14 3.17 26.42
CA GLY A 278 -0.97 2.71 27.18
C GLY A 278 0.35 2.87 26.43
N PRO A 279 1.47 3.05 27.16
CA PRO A 279 2.84 2.97 26.61
C PRO A 279 3.25 1.52 26.30
N GLY A 280 2.29 0.58 26.28
CA GLY A 280 2.52 -0.84 26.08
C GLY A 280 3.13 -1.13 24.71
N PRO A 281 3.75 -2.31 24.51
CA PRO A 281 4.34 -2.66 23.23
C PRO A 281 3.27 -2.62 22.13
N VAL A 282 3.65 -2.09 20.96
CA VAL A 282 2.85 -2.23 19.74
C VAL A 282 2.60 -3.74 19.55
N PRO A 283 1.35 -4.17 19.33
CA PRO A 283 1.06 -5.55 18.97
C PRO A 283 1.95 -5.99 17.80
N LYS A 284 2.71 -7.07 17.98
CA LYS A 284 3.53 -7.60 16.88
C LYS A 284 2.60 -8.24 15.86
N THR A 285 2.60 -7.73 14.64
CA THR A 285 2.04 -8.44 13.49
C THR A 285 2.86 -9.71 13.28
N VAL A 286 2.30 -10.86 13.63
CA VAL A 286 2.96 -12.16 13.45
C VAL A 286 2.65 -12.62 12.03
N VAL A 287 3.59 -12.42 11.13
CA VAL A 287 3.68 -13.28 9.95
C VAL A 287 4.32 -14.55 10.47
N GLU A 288 3.55 -15.64 10.60
CA GLU A 288 4.18 -16.93 10.93
C GLU A 288 5.33 -17.14 9.96
N GLU A 289 6.52 -17.49 10.48
CA GLU A 289 7.54 -18.10 9.63
C GLU A 289 6.85 -19.31 9.02
N VAL A 290 6.51 -19.21 7.73
CA VAL A 290 6.01 -20.35 6.99
C VAL A 290 7.16 -21.35 7.05
N GLN A 291 7.07 -22.31 7.97
CA GLN A 291 7.83 -23.52 7.86
C GLN A 291 7.40 -24.07 6.52
N SER A 292 8.26 -23.86 5.52
CA SER A 292 8.12 -24.52 4.23
C SER A 292 7.81 -25.96 4.58
N PRO A 293 6.64 -26.50 4.20
CA PRO A 293 6.23 -27.81 4.67
C PRO A 293 7.40 -28.72 4.36
N THR A 294 8.07 -29.19 5.43
CA THR A 294 9.11 -30.18 5.25
C THR A 294 8.33 -31.31 4.62
N ILE A 295 8.60 -31.57 3.34
CA ILE A 295 8.03 -32.71 2.65
C ILE A 295 8.58 -33.90 3.44
N LEU A 296 7.82 -34.35 4.43
CA LEU A 296 8.05 -35.63 5.05
C LEU A 296 7.86 -36.60 3.91
N ALA A 297 8.98 -37.08 3.35
CA ALA A 297 8.97 -38.13 2.36
C ALA A 297 8.04 -39.23 2.90
N PRO A 298 7.03 -39.67 2.12
CA PRO A 298 6.08 -40.64 2.63
C PRO A 298 6.86 -41.87 3.11
N GLN A 299 6.68 -42.22 4.37
CA GLN A 299 7.22 -43.47 4.89
C GLN A 299 6.48 -44.62 4.19
N PRO A 300 7.20 -45.58 3.58
CA PRO A 300 6.55 -46.66 2.86
C PRO A 300 5.75 -47.52 3.84
N MET A 301 4.42 -47.49 3.73
CA MET A 301 3.56 -48.47 4.38
C MET A 301 3.55 -49.74 3.54
N THR A 302 4.26 -50.77 3.99
CA THR A 302 4.13 -52.12 3.42
C THR A 302 2.78 -52.71 3.84
N SER A 303 1.78 -52.60 2.98
CA SER A 303 0.56 -53.42 3.08
C SER A 303 0.89 -54.85 2.64
N ARG A 304 0.57 -55.83 3.49
CA ARG A 304 0.91 -57.27 3.30
C ARG A 304 -0.05 -58.03 2.37
N LEU A 305 -0.97 -57.33 1.68
CA LEU A 305 -2.07 -57.94 0.93
C LEU A 305 -1.96 -57.85 -0.60
N LEU A 306 -0.91 -57.20 -1.11
CA LEU A 306 -0.61 -57.16 -2.55
C LEU A 306 0.85 -57.55 -2.73
N LEU A 307 1.10 -58.54 -3.60
CA LEU A 307 2.44 -58.94 -4.04
C LEU A 307 3.21 -57.69 -4.45
N ALA A 308 4.24 -57.37 -3.67
CA ALA A 308 5.01 -56.15 -3.79
C ALA A 308 5.77 -56.11 -5.12
N THR A 309 5.60 -55.03 -5.89
CA THR A 309 6.66 -54.52 -6.76
C THR A 309 7.70 -53.80 -5.88
N PRO A 310 9.00 -53.93 -6.18
CA PRO A 310 10.03 -53.23 -5.41
C PRO A 310 9.85 -51.72 -5.55
N ALA A 311 10.07 -51.00 -4.44
CA ALA A 311 10.07 -49.55 -4.38
C ALA A 311 11.32 -48.98 -5.07
N THR A 312 11.35 -49.04 -6.40
CA THR A 312 12.31 -48.31 -7.24
C THR A 312 11.58 -47.82 -8.46
N GLU A 313 10.78 -46.76 -8.28
CA GLU A 313 10.40 -45.79 -9.34
C GLU A 313 9.42 -44.76 -8.73
N TYR A 314 9.94 -43.92 -7.85
CA TYR A 314 9.43 -42.55 -7.80
C TYR A 314 10.52 -41.69 -8.44
N PRO A 315 10.25 -40.95 -9.52
CA PRO A 315 11.20 -39.98 -10.01
C PRO A 315 11.31 -38.89 -8.94
N VAL A 316 12.34 -38.99 -8.10
CA VAL A 316 12.86 -37.84 -7.37
C VAL A 316 13.13 -36.80 -8.44
N ARG A 317 12.46 -35.65 -8.39
CA ARG A 317 12.78 -34.52 -9.28
C ARG A 317 14.29 -34.34 -9.22
N SER A 318 14.94 -34.49 -10.37
CA SER A 318 16.36 -34.23 -10.51
C SER A 318 16.64 -32.82 -9.96
N VAL A 319 17.75 -32.71 -9.21
CA VAL A 319 18.37 -31.45 -8.84
C VAL A 319 18.31 -30.52 -10.06
N SER A 320 17.82 -29.29 -9.88
CA SER A 320 17.77 -28.29 -10.94
C SER A 320 19.09 -28.34 -11.72
N PRO A 321 19.08 -28.53 -13.06
CA PRO A 321 20.32 -28.61 -13.79
C PRO A 321 21.08 -27.29 -13.64
N ASP A 322 22.41 -27.38 -13.59
CA ASP A 322 23.26 -26.19 -13.56
C ASP A 322 22.88 -25.25 -14.70
N LEU A 323 22.72 -23.96 -14.36
CA LEU A 323 22.35 -22.92 -15.31
C LEU A 323 23.48 -22.75 -16.33
N VAL A 324 23.34 -23.39 -17.49
CA VAL A 324 24.18 -23.11 -18.66
C VAL A 324 23.64 -21.84 -19.31
N PRO A 325 24.44 -20.77 -19.46
CA PRO A 325 24.00 -19.56 -20.14
C PRO A 325 23.77 -19.87 -21.62
N ASP A 326 22.51 -19.96 -22.02
CA ASP A 326 22.09 -20.15 -23.41
C ASP A 326 21.78 -18.78 -24.02
N ARG A 327 22.57 -18.38 -25.02
CA ARG A 327 22.32 -17.14 -25.76
C ARG A 327 21.32 -17.45 -26.87
N MET A 328 20.23 -16.70 -26.94
CA MET A 328 19.23 -16.81 -28.01
C MET A 328 19.82 -16.77 -29.44
N ALA A 329 21.00 -16.15 -29.61
CA ALA A 329 21.74 -16.11 -30.88
C ALA A 329 22.22 -17.48 -31.36
N ASP A 330 22.48 -18.43 -30.44
CA ASP A 330 22.99 -19.78 -30.77
C ASP A 330 21.87 -20.71 -31.28
N ARG A 331 20.60 -20.30 -31.11
CA ARG A 331 19.40 -21.06 -31.51
C ARG A 331 18.85 -20.64 -32.87
N VAL A 332 19.38 -19.57 -33.45
CA VAL A 332 19.00 -19.08 -34.78
C VAL A 332 20.10 -19.51 -35.74
N GLY A 333 19.83 -20.52 -36.55
CA GLY A 333 20.75 -20.90 -37.64
C GLY A 333 21.02 -19.68 -38.52
N ILE A 334 22.30 -19.39 -38.76
CA ILE A 334 22.73 -18.30 -39.63
C ILE A 334 22.03 -18.49 -40.99
N PRO A 335 21.16 -17.57 -41.43
CA PRO A 335 20.63 -17.62 -42.77
C PRO A 335 21.78 -17.41 -43.73
N ASP A 336 21.90 -18.27 -44.74
CA ASP A 336 22.85 -18.10 -45.84
C ASP A 336 22.50 -16.79 -46.59
N ILE A 337 23.20 -15.69 -46.27
CA ILE A 337 23.04 -14.34 -46.87
C ILE A 337 23.64 -14.33 -48.30
N SER A 338 23.41 -15.38 -49.08
CA SER A 338 23.85 -15.44 -50.48
C SER A 338 22.71 -15.71 -51.47
N ARG A 339 21.46 -15.88 -51.03
CA ARG A 339 20.31 -16.05 -51.94
C ARG A 339 19.13 -15.13 -51.64
N ARG A 340 19.13 -14.03 -52.41
CA ARG A 340 18.00 -13.29 -52.98
C ARG A 340 17.08 -12.54 -52.02
N LEU A 341 17.22 -11.20 -52.03
CA LEU A 341 16.12 -10.25 -52.25
C LEU A 341 16.72 -8.92 -52.77
N THR A 342 17.17 -8.91 -54.04
CA THR A 342 17.23 -7.67 -54.82
C THR A 342 15.97 -7.64 -55.71
N PRO A 343 15.14 -6.58 -55.65
CA PRO A 343 14.05 -6.43 -56.60
C PRO A 343 14.63 -6.08 -57.98
N GLN A 344 14.30 -6.89 -58.99
CA GLN A 344 14.59 -6.58 -60.40
C GLN A 344 13.72 -5.39 -60.84
N PRO A 345 14.27 -4.38 -61.56
CA PRO A 345 13.53 -3.18 -61.95
C PRO A 345 12.59 -3.35 -63.16
N GLU A 346 12.32 -4.58 -63.61
CA GLU A 346 11.64 -4.82 -64.90
C GLU A 346 10.17 -5.26 -64.78
N HIS A 347 9.56 -5.17 -63.60
CA HIS A 347 8.13 -5.50 -63.40
C HIS A 347 7.24 -4.31 -63.02
N GLN A 348 7.71 -3.09 -63.25
CA GLN A 348 6.94 -1.86 -63.00
C GLN A 348 6.41 -1.17 -64.27
N GLN A 349 6.23 -1.93 -65.35
CA GLN A 349 5.56 -1.46 -66.58
C GLN A 349 4.54 -2.49 -67.06
N ARG A 350 3.39 -2.57 -66.37
CA ARG A 350 2.11 -3.07 -66.86
C ARG A 350 1.13 -2.98 -65.71
N ILE A 351 0.41 -1.87 -65.62
CA ILE A 351 -1.00 -1.70 -65.22
C ILE A 351 -1.21 -0.17 -65.18
N THR A 352 -1.30 0.41 -66.37
CA THR A 352 -1.94 1.70 -66.64
C THR A 352 -2.69 1.53 -67.96
N SER A 353 -3.95 2.01 -68.04
CA SER A 353 -5.00 1.72 -69.03
C SER A 353 -5.70 0.37 -68.78
N VAL A 354 -7.02 0.23 -68.64
CA VAL A 354 -8.24 0.83 -69.23
C VAL A 354 -9.37 0.55 -68.20
N GLY A 355 -10.34 1.38 -67.80
CA GLY A 355 -11.13 2.39 -68.49
C GLY A 355 -12.59 1.89 -68.61
N ALA A 356 -13.51 2.43 -67.80
CA ALA A 356 -14.95 2.65 -68.07
C ALA A 356 -15.64 3.20 -66.82
#